data_AF-A0A0N1LGW1-F1
#
_entry.id   AF-A0A0N1LGW1-F1
#
_cell.length_a   1.000
_cell.length_b   1.000
_cell.length_c   1.000
_cell.angle_alpha   90.00
_cell.angle_beta   90.00
_cell.angle_gamma   90.00
#
_symmetry.space_group_name_H-M   'P 1'
#
loop_
_entity.id
_entity.type
_entity.pdbx_description
1 polymer ?
#
loop_
_entity_poly.entity_id
_entity_poly.type
_entity_poly.pdbx_seq_one_letter_code
_entity_poly.pdbx_strand_id
1 'polypeptide(L)' 'MSDLEARLAALENRVGELEDINAIRRLQWAYGYYIDYNRPEEVAGLFAEDGAVVFLSGEYRGHAGIMRLYGTWLSLAE' A
#
# COMPACT_ATOMS: atom_id res chain seq x y z
N MET A 1 -2.05 -36.83 -8.53
CA MET A 1 -2.51 -36.05 -7.37
C MET A 1 -3.80 -36.68 -6.89
N SER A 2 -3.89 -37.04 -5.61
CA SER A 2 -5.12 -37.59 -5.03
C SER A 2 -6.19 -36.50 -4.89
N ASP A 3 -7.47 -36.89 -4.77
CA ASP A 3 -8.58 -35.96 -4.51
C ASP A 3 -8.32 -35.11 -3.25
N LEU A 4 -7.73 -35.72 -2.22
CA LEU A 4 -7.38 -35.04 -0.98
C LEU A 4 -6.30 -33.97 -1.20
N GLU A 5 -5.25 -34.28 -1.96
CA GLU A 5 -4.19 -33.32 -2.31
C GLU A 5 -4.75 -32.13 -3.11
N ALA A 6 -5.65 -32.39 -4.06
CA ALA A 6 -6.27 -31.34 -4.86
C ALA A 6 -7.15 -30.42 -4.00
N ARG A 7 -7.93 -31.00 -3.07
CA ARG A 7 -8.76 -30.24 -2.14
C ARG A 7 -7.94 -29.44 -1.14
N LEU A 8 -6.81 -29.98 -0.69
CA LEU A 8 -5.89 -29.28 0.20
C LEU A 8 -5.28 -28.06 -0.50
N ALA A 9 -4.73 -28.24 -1.70
CA ALA A 9 -4.16 -27.15 -2.49
C ALA A 9 -5.18 -26.04 -2.80
N ALA A 10 -6.43 -26.41 -3.09
CA ALA A 10 -7.51 -25.44 -3.30
C ALA A 10 -7.85 -24.63 -2.04
N LEU A 11 -7.83 -25.28 -0.87
CA LEU A 11 -8.05 -24.60 0.41
C LEU A 11 -6.87 -23.68 0.77
N GLU A 12 -5.64 -24.13 0.58
CA GLU A 12 -4.43 -23.32 0.81
C GLU A 12 -4.44 -22.06 -0.04
N ASN A 13 -4.76 -22.18 -1.34
CA ASN A 13 -4.89 -21.02 -2.22
C ASN A 13 -5.98 -20.06 -1.74
N ARG A 14 -7.15 -20.58 -1.33
CA ARG A 14 -8.25 -19.74 -0.85
C ARG A 14 -7.92 -19.04 0.48
N VAL A 15 -7.16 -19.69 1.36
CA VAL A 15 -6.66 -19.06 2.58
C VAL A 15 -5.69 -17.94 2.22
N GLY A 16 -4.74 -18.19 1.32
CA GLY A 16 -3.80 -17.17 0.84
C GLY A 16 -4.52 -15.95 0.26
N GLU A 17 -5.53 -16.14 -0.58
CA GLU A 17 -6.35 -15.04 -1.12
C GLU A 17 -7.02 -14.21 -0.01
N LEU A 18 -7.54 -14.85 1.03
CA LEU A 18 -8.18 -14.15 2.16
C LEU A 18 -7.15 -13.38 3.00
N GLU A 19 -5.96 -13.94 3.19
CA GLU A 19 -4.84 -13.29 3.87
C GLU A 19 -4.37 -12.05 3.09
N ASP A 20 -4.23 -12.17 1.77
CA ASP A 20 -3.84 -11.06 0.88
C ASP A 20 -4.88 -9.93 0.90
N ILE A 21 -6.17 -10.26 0.82
CA ILE A 21 -7.26 -9.27 0.93
C ILE A 21 -7.17 -8.52 2.25
N ASN A 22 -6.91 -9.22 3.35
CA ASN A 22 -6.78 -8.61 4.67
C ASN A 22 -5.51 -7.75 4.79
N ALA A 23 -4.40 -8.18 4.19
CA ALA A 23 -3.17 -7.40 4.12
C ALA A 23 -3.37 -6.09 3.36
N ILE A 24 -4.05 -6.12 2.21
CA ILE A 24 -4.38 -4.93 1.41
C ILE A 24 -5.30 -3.97 2.20
N ARG A 25 -6.31 -4.50 2.92
CA ARG A 25 -7.18 -3.66 3.77
C ARG A 25 -6.39 -2.94 4.85
N ARG A 26 -5.49 -3.65 5.54
CA ARG A 26 -4.61 -3.05 6.56
C ARG A 26 -3.69 -1.99 5.96
N LEU A 27 -3.14 -2.24 4.76
CA LEU A 27 -2.33 -1.27 4.03
C LEU A 27 -3.12 0.02 3.74
N GLN A 28 -4.35 -0.10 3.23
CA GLN A 28 -5.20 1.05 2.93
C GLN A 28 -5.60 1.83 4.19
N TRP A 29 -5.90 1.14 5.30
CA TRP A 29 -6.17 1.80 6.58
C TRP A 29 -4.95 2.54 7.12
N ALA A 30 -3.77 1.93 7.06
CA ALA A 30 -2.52 2.57 7.46
C ALA A 30 -2.25 3.82 6.60
N TYR A 31 -2.47 3.72 5.29
CA TYR A 31 -2.32 4.84 4.36
C TYR A 31 -3.22 6.02 4.71
N GLY A 32 -4.53 5.78 4.92
CA GLY A 32 -5.46 6.83 5.35
C GLY A 32 -5.06 7.44 6.68
N TYR A 33 -4.73 6.60 7.67
CA TYR A 33 -4.27 7.06 8.98
C TYR A 33 -3.00 7.93 8.89
N TYR A 34 -1.96 7.52 8.15
CA TYR A 34 -0.73 8.31 8.09
C TYR A 34 -0.92 9.65 7.36
N ILE A 35 -1.82 9.73 6.38
CA ILE A 35 -2.17 10.99 5.74
C ILE A 35 -2.91 11.91 6.71
N ASP A 36 -3.94 11.41 7.40
CA ASP A 36 -4.76 12.20 8.32
C ASP A 36 -3.95 12.82 9.48
N TYR A 37 -2.85 12.18 9.88
CA TYR A 37 -1.96 12.63 10.96
C TYR A 37 -0.66 13.28 10.47
N ASN A 38 -0.57 13.64 9.18
CA ASN A 38 0.62 14.28 8.59
C ASN A 38 1.93 13.52 8.86
N ARG A 39 1.95 12.22 8.57
CA ARG A 39 3.07 11.29 8.77
C ARG A 39 3.68 10.85 7.43
N PRO A 40 4.43 11.73 6.72
CA PRO A 40 4.83 11.51 5.34
C PRO A 40 5.86 10.38 5.16
N GLU A 41 6.75 10.18 6.13
CA GLU A 41 7.77 9.11 6.10
C GLU A 41 7.11 7.73 6.10
N GLU A 42 6.08 7.59 6.93
CA GLU A 42 5.29 6.38 7.07
C GLU A 42 4.42 6.14 5.84
N VAL A 43 3.84 7.19 5.25
CA VAL A 43 3.16 7.10 3.95
C VAL A 43 4.12 6.58 2.88
N ALA A 44 5.32 7.17 2.75
CA ALA A 44 6.31 6.73 1.77
C ALA A 44 6.72 5.26 1.98
N GLY A 45 6.87 4.85 3.24
CA GLY A 45 7.18 3.46 3.62
C GLY A 45 6.11 2.42 3.25
N LEU A 46 4.88 2.83 2.93
CA LEU A 46 3.84 1.92 2.42
C LEU A 46 3.98 1.59 0.93
N PHE A 47 4.77 2.36 0.18
CA PHE A 47 4.98 2.14 -1.25
C PHE A 47 6.19 1.24 -1.50
N ALA A 48 6.16 0.53 -2.63
CA ALA A 48 7.36 -0.10 -3.19
C ALA A 48 8.45 0.95 -3.45
N GLU A 49 9.71 0.53 -3.49
CA GLU A 49 10.87 1.41 -3.70
C GLU A 49 10.76 2.26 -4.98
N ASP A 50 10.17 1.69 -6.04
CA ASP A 50 9.91 2.31 -7.34
C ASP A 50 8.43 2.73 -7.54
N GLY A 51 7.63 2.65 -6.48
CA GLY A 51 6.21 3.00 -6.48
C GLY A 51 5.97 4.46 -6.86
N ALA A 52 4.77 4.76 -7.35
CA ALA A 52 4.42 6.11 -7.78
C ALA A 52 3.06 6.55 -7.26
N VAL A 53 2.96 7.84 -6.95
CA VAL A 53 1.69 8.52 -6.71
C VAL A 53 1.42 9.46 -7.86
N VAL A 54 0.24 9.34 -8.46
CA VAL A 54 -0.25 10.30 -9.44
C VAL A 54 -1.22 11.23 -8.74
N PHE A 55 -0.86 12.50 -8.64
CA PHE A 55 -1.68 13.51 -7.97
C PHE A 55 -1.73 14.77 -8.84
N LEU A 56 -2.95 15.22 -9.16
CA LEU A 56 -3.21 16.25 -10.16
C LEU A 56 -2.50 15.91 -11.49
N SER A 57 -1.69 16.82 -12.03
CA SER A 57 -0.96 16.65 -13.28
C SER A 57 0.48 16.16 -13.09
N GLY A 58 0.84 15.65 -11.91
CA GLY A 58 2.20 15.21 -11.57
C GLY A 58 2.30 13.74 -11.17
N GLU A 59 3.40 13.09 -11.55
CA GLU A 59 3.79 11.77 -11.06
C GLU A 59 4.96 11.91 -10.07
N TYR A 60 4.83 11.26 -8.92
CA TYR A 60 5.79 11.27 -7.81
C TYR A 60 6.32 9.86 -7.61
N ARG A 61 7.44 9.54 -8.26
CA ARG A 61 8.04 8.20 -8.27
C ARG A 61 9.11 8.02 -7.19
N GLY A 62 9.11 6.83 -6.61
CA GLY A 62 9.98 6.39 -5.52
C GLY A 62 9.69 7.13 -4.21
N HIS A 63 10.27 6.61 -3.12
CA HIS A 63 10.06 7.20 -1.78
C HIS A 63 10.40 8.69 -1.73
N ALA A 64 11.47 9.13 -2.42
CA ALA A 64 11.83 10.55 -2.51
C ALA A 64 10.77 11.41 -3.23
N GLY A 65 10.15 10.88 -4.29
CA GLY A 65 9.04 11.55 -4.97
C GLY A 65 7.83 11.66 -4.07
N ILE A 66 7.49 10.58 -3.38
CA ILE A 66 6.32 10.51 -2.49
C ILE A 66 6.50 11.44 -1.28
N MET A 67 7.70 11.47 -0.69
CA MET A 67 8.05 12.43 0.37
C MET A 67 7.91 13.88 -0.09
N ARG A 68 8.31 14.20 -1.32
CA ARG A 68 8.15 15.55 -1.89
C ARG A 68 6.68 15.96 -1.96
N LEU A 69 5.77 15.03 -2.29
CA LEU A 69 4.33 15.31 -2.32
C LEU A 69 3.77 15.54 -0.90
N TYR A 70 3.90 14.55 -0.03
CA TYR A 70 3.23 14.57 1.28
C TYR A 70 3.96 15.43 2.32
N GLY A 71 5.29 15.39 2.38
CA GLY A 71 6.08 16.08 3.39
C GLY A 71 6.56 17.48 2.98
N THR A 72 6.23 17.95 1.79
CA THR A 72 6.57 19.31 1.35
C THR A 72 5.40 20.02 0.72
N TRP A 73 4.84 19.48 -0.37
CA TRP A 73 3.81 20.22 -1.11
C TRP A 73 2.48 20.30 -0.34
N LEU A 74 1.98 19.17 0.15
CA LEU A 74 0.71 19.12 0.89
C LEU A 74 0.82 19.76 2.28
N SER A 75 1.97 19.64 2.96
CA SER A 75 2.20 20.26 4.27
C SER A 75 2.32 21.79 4.22
N LEU A 76 2.59 22.38 3.06
CA LEU A 76 2.63 23.84 2.86
C LEU A 76 1.25 24.44 2.53
N ALA A 77 0.22 23.60 2.36
CA ALA A 77 -1.13 24.03 2.02
C ALA A 77 -2.03 24.29 3.25
N GLU A 78 -1.53 24.07 4.46
CA GLU A 78 -2.13 24.49 5.75
C GLU A 78 -1.71 25.91 6.13
#